data_AF-A0A4S4ENF8-F1
#
_entry.id   AF-A0A4S4ENF8-F1
#
_cell.length_a   1.000
_cell.length_b   1.000
_cell.length_c   1.000
_cell.angle_alpha   90.00
_cell.angle_beta   90.00
_cell.angle_gamma   90.00
#
_symmetry.space_group_name_H-M   'P 1'
#
loop_
_entity.id
_entity.type
_entity.pdbx_description
1 polymer ?
#
loop_
_entity_poly.entity_id
_entity_poly.type
_entity_poly.pdbx_seq_one_letter_code
_entity_poly.pdbx_strand_id
1 'polypeptide(L)'
;MLGLDTQMDDGGDESMEVGEGDRGNHKLLVIVVHAIMIDSGFVRFDSVSRRRVEGFYFPDEWPSLQFIISLPYTLLEIIKQGLITINGIETVKLKFQSLGKFVNVYGSLAKNDFGLYGVCLGEEHLVFFLNLIWANCDSIGEMNGKESFSNSHAAREVFEFLKIVKDKPTLPLLIDLCERAGLAPPPCFMRLPTDLKLKILESLRGVDVANVGSVCSEFCYLSSNDDL
;
A
#
# COMPACT_ATOMS: atom_id res chain seq x y z
N MET A 1 -37.41 61.50 -14.62
CA MET A 1 -38.80 61.07 -14.41
C MET A 1 -38.87 59.61 -14.84
N LEU A 2 -39.00 58.72 -13.85
CA LEU A 2 -39.34 57.28 -13.91
C LEU A 2 -38.31 56.37 -14.64
N GLY A 3 -37.80 55.25 -14.12
CA GLY A 3 -38.16 54.46 -12.95
C GLY A 3 -38.52 53.01 -13.35
N LEU A 4 -37.60 52.07 -13.04
CA LEU A 4 -37.77 50.69 -12.54
C LEU A 4 -38.26 49.52 -13.44
N ASP A 5 -37.39 48.49 -13.45
CA ASP A 5 -37.53 47.03 -13.34
C ASP A 5 -38.61 46.24 -14.10
N THR A 6 -38.18 45.18 -14.79
CA THR A 6 -38.59 43.79 -14.50
C THR A 6 -37.57 42.81 -15.11
N GLN A 7 -37.15 41.86 -14.28
CA GLN A 7 -36.27 40.72 -14.51
C GLN A 7 -37.07 39.52 -15.03
N MET A 8 -36.53 38.77 -16.00
CA MET A 8 -36.88 37.36 -16.21
C MET A 8 -35.61 36.59 -16.59
N ASP A 9 -35.40 35.54 -15.82
CA ASP A 9 -34.32 34.58 -15.77
C ASP A 9 -34.71 33.35 -16.60
N ASP A 10 -33.82 32.88 -17.46
CA ASP A 10 -33.84 31.58 -18.14
C ASP A 10 -32.39 31.37 -18.61
N GLY A 11 -31.59 30.45 -18.10
CA GLY A 11 -31.92 29.06 -17.84
C GLY A 11 -30.95 28.21 -18.67
N GLY A 12 -29.80 27.89 -18.07
CA GLY A 12 -29.01 26.69 -18.33
C GLY A 12 -28.34 26.51 -19.69
N ASP A 13 -27.02 26.60 -19.72
CA ASP A 13 -26.15 25.45 -20.04
C ASP A 13 -24.71 25.78 -19.61
N GLU A 14 -24.46 25.82 -18.29
CA GLU A 14 -23.09 25.59 -17.81
C GLU A 14 -22.84 24.10 -18.00
N SER A 15 -22.27 23.76 -19.15
CA SER A 15 -21.69 22.46 -19.39
C SER A 15 -20.64 22.22 -18.30
N MET A 16 -21.03 21.45 -17.27
CA MET A 16 -20.11 20.81 -16.35
C MET A 16 -19.16 19.98 -17.20
N GLU A 17 -17.97 20.51 -17.46
CA GLU A 17 -16.88 19.76 -18.03
C GLU A 17 -16.48 18.72 -16.97
N VAL A 18 -16.97 17.50 -17.17
CA VAL A 18 -16.65 16.30 -16.38
C VAL A 18 -15.16 16.00 -16.57
N GLY A 19 -14.32 16.67 -15.77
CA GLY A 19 -12.86 16.54 -15.77
C GLY A 19 -12.30 16.02 -14.43
N GLU A 20 -13.12 15.39 -13.60
CA GLU A 20 -12.79 15.14 -12.18
C GLU A 20 -12.53 13.66 -11.83
N GLY A 21 -12.62 12.75 -12.81
CA GLY A 21 -12.41 11.32 -12.59
C GLY A 21 -10.94 10.89 -12.42
N ASP A 22 -10.03 11.43 -13.23
CA ASP A 22 -8.62 11.00 -13.31
C ASP A 22 -7.77 11.51 -12.13
N ARG A 23 -8.11 12.70 -11.60
CA ARG A 23 -7.40 13.32 -10.47
C ARG A 23 -7.62 12.56 -9.15
N GLY A 24 -8.84 12.06 -8.93
CA GLY A 24 -9.19 11.32 -7.71
C GLY A 24 -8.48 9.97 -7.61
N ASN A 25 -8.29 9.30 -8.75
CA ASN A 25 -7.76 7.95 -8.82
C ASN A 25 -6.30 7.87 -8.38
N HIS A 26 -5.42 8.69 -8.97
CA HIS A 26 -4.01 8.71 -8.54
C HIS A 26 -3.84 9.05 -7.06
N LYS A 27 -4.68 9.95 -6.52
CA LYS A 27 -4.66 10.28 -5.09
C LYS A 27 -5.02 9.07 -4.24
N LEU A 28 -6.03 8.29 -4.64
CA LEU A 28 -6.40 7.05 -3.96
C LEU A 28 -5.27 6.02 -4.01
N LEU A 29 -4.57 5.85 -5.14
CA LEU A 29 -3.42 4.94 -5.22
C LEU A 29 -2.32 5.33 -4.22
N VAL A 30 -2.01 6.63 -4.11
CA VAL A 30 -1.04 7.14 -3.14
C VAL A 30 -1.51 6.83 -1.70
N ILE A 31 -2.80 7.01 -1.39
CA ILE A 31 -3.37 6.67 -0.06
C ILE A 31 -3.25 5.17 0.21
N VAL A 32 -3.61 4.32 -0.72
CA VAL A 32 -3.59 2.85 -0.54
C VAL A 32 -2.14 2.39 -0.31
N VAL A 33 -1.18 2.87 -1.10
CA VAL A 33 0.24 2.55 -0.89
C VAL A 33 0.72 3.09 0.45
N HIS A 34 0.33 4.30 0.84
CA HIS A 34 0.64 4.86 2.16
C HIS A 34 0.11 3.97 3.30
N ALA A 35 -1.12 3.47 3.19
CA ALA A 35 -1.71 2.56 4.15
C ALA A 35 -0.94 1.22 4.22
N ILE A 36 -0.49 0.68 3.08
CA ILE A 36 0.33 -0.54 3.02
C ILE A 36 1.68 -0.34 3.72
N MET A 37 2.32 0.83 3.54
CA MET A 37 3.55 1.16 4.25
C MET A 37 3.33 1.17 5.76
N ILE A 38 2.24 1.79 6.24
CA ILE A 38 1.89 1.81 7.67
C ILE A 38 1.62 0.40 8.19
N ASP A 39 0.83 -0.40 7.47
CA ASP A 39 0.50 -1.78 7.81
C ASP A 39 1.76 -2.67 7.89
N SER A 40 2.79 -2.33 7.11
CA SER A 40 4.08 -3.02 7.11
C SER A 40 5.03 -2.53 8.21
N GLY A 41 4.58 -1.63 9.10
CA GLY A 41 5.34 -1.15 10.25
C GLY A 41 6.07 0.17 10.05
N PHE A 42 5.97 0.79 8.87
CA PHE A 42 6.57 2.10 8.64
C PHE A 42 5.77 3.22 9.29
N VAL A 43 6.47 4.29 9.66
CA VAL A 43 5.86 5.55 10.10
C VAL A 43 6.41 6.71 9.29
N ARG A 44 5.55 7.67 8.95
CA ARG A 44 6.00 8.91 8.31
C ARG A 44 6.91 9.68 9.24
N PHE A 45 8.00 10.20 8.70
CA PHE A 45 8.98 10.94 9.46
C PHE A 45 9.37 12.22 8.74
N ASP A 46 9.27 13.34 9.43
CA ASP A 46 9.81 14.60 8.95
C ASP A 46 11.23 14.78 9.49
N SER A 47 12.20 14.71 8.58
CA SER A 47 13.61 14.92 8.91
C SER A 47 13.93 16.34 9.38
N VAL A 48 13.11 17.34 9.00
CA VAL A 48 13.31 18.75 9.36
C VAL A 48 12.87 18.99 10.80
N SER A 49 11.60 18.69 11.13
CA SER A 49 11.10 18.81 12.51
C SER A 49 11.56 17.69 13.44
N ARG A 50 12.21 16.65 12.90
CA ARG A 50 12.63 15.43 13.61
C ARG A 50 11.50 14.74 14.37
N ARG A 51 10.30 14.78 13.80
CA ARG A 51 9.11 14.21 14.42
C ARG A 51 8.45 13.20 13.51
N ARG A 52 7.80 12.23 14.14
CA ARG A 52 6.80 11.42 13.48
C ARG A 52 5.69 12.35 12.99
N VAL A 53 5.31 12.20 11.73
CA VAL A 53 4.13 12.88 11.19
C VAL A 53 2.92 12.02 11.54
N GLU A 54 2.00 12.59 12.31
CA GLU A 54 0.71 11.95 12.59
C GLU A 54 -0.24 12.18 11.43
N GLY A 55 -1.06 11.17 11.12
CA GLY A 55 -2.02 11.22 10.03
C GLY A 55 -1.39 11.24 8.63
N PHE A 56 -2.26 11.43 7.64
CA PHE A 56 -1.87 11.59 6.24
C PHE A 56 -2.55 12.82 5.68
N TYR A 57 -1.79 13.91 5.60
CA TYR A 57 -2.26 15.17 5.04
C TYR A 57 -1.69 15.33 3.65
N PHE A 58 -2.57 15.59 2.70
CA PHE A 58 -2.16 16.09 1.40
C PHE A 58 -2.09 17.61 1.42
N PRO A 59 -1.23 18.22 0.57
CA PRO A 59 -1.33 19.64 0.30
C PRO A 59 -2.76 19.97 -0.16
N ASP A 60 -3.27 21.14 0.25
CA ASP A 60 -4.60 21.61 -0.13
C ASP A 60 -4.75 21.69 -1.66
N GLU A 61 -3.63 21.98 -2.35
CA GLU A 61 -3.52 21.94 -3.80
C GLU A 61 -2.80 20.67 -4.26
N TRP A 62 -3.57 19.69 -4.77
CA TRP A 62 -2.99 18.51 -5.40
C TRP A 62 -2.29 18.90 -6.71
N PRO A 63 -1.02 18.50 -6.92
CA PRO A 63 -0.32 18.77 -8.16
C PRO A 63 -1.08 18.23 -9.38
N SER A 64 -0.90 18.87 -10.54
CA SER A 64 -1.60 18.52 -11.80
C SER A 64 -1.46 17.04 -12.20
N LEU A 65 -2.17 16.60 -13.25
CA LEU A 65 -2.15 15.24 -13.83
C LEU A 65 -0.76 14.58 -13.90
N GLN A 66 0.29 15.38 -14.08
CA GLN A 66 1.69 14.99 -13.88
C GLN A 66 2.17 15.55 -12.54
N PHE A 67 2.40 14.66 -11.58
CA PHE A 67 2.97 15.00 -10.29
C PHE A 67 4.12 14.09 -9.91
N ILE A 68 4.99 14.65 -9.08
CA ILE A 68 6.03 13.92 -8.36
C ILE A 68 5.90 14.28 -6.90
N ILE A 69 5.58 13.30 -6.05
CA ILE A 69 5.50 13.47 -4.60
C ILE A 69 6.52 12.52 -3.96
N SER A 70 7.27 13.00 -2.97
CA SER A 70 8.19 12.15 -2.19
C SER A 70 7.78 12.15 -0.73
N LEU A 71 7.62 10.95 -0.17
CA LEU A 71 7.23 10.72 1.20
C LEU A 71 8.36 10.00 1.94
N PRO A 72 9.05 10.65 2.90
CA PRO A 72 9.94 9.97 3.84
C PRO A 72 9.18 9.10 4.86
N TYR A 73 9.76 7.93 5.16
CA TYR A 73 9.33 7.00 6.20
C TYR A 73 10.52 6.49 7.02
N THR A 74 10.25 6.00 8.23
CA THR A 74 11.20 5.31 9.12
C THR A 74 10.46 4.24 9.92
N LEU A 75 11.14 3.61 10.88
CA LEU A 75 10.54 2.67 11.84
C LEU A 75 10.45 3.29 13.23
N LEU A 76 9.42 2.93 13.97
CA LEU A 76 9.19 3.45 15.32
C LEU A 76 10.33 3.05 16.28
N GLU A 77 10.93 1.88 16.07
CA GLU A 77 12.07 1.35 16.80
C GLU A 77 13.30 2.27 16.66
N ILE A 78 13.54 2.80 15.46
CA ILE A 78 14.65 3.72 15.17
C ILE A 78 14.45 5.03 15.94
N ILE A 79 13.21 5.54 15.95
CA ILE A 79 12.84 6.75 16.71
C ILE A 79 13.04 6.52 18.21
N LYS A 80 12.53 5.39 18.75
CA LYS A 80 12.58 5.07 20.18
C LYS A 80 13.99 4.84 20.71
N GLN A 81 14.82 4.16 19.94
CA GLN A 81 16.20 3.86 20.35
C GLN A 81 17.11 5.08 20.24
N GLY A 82 16.62 6.20 19.67
CA GLY A 82 17.44 7.37 19.43
C GLY A 82 18.65 7.04 18.58
N LEU A 83 18.51 6.06 17.67
CA LEU A 83 19.53 5.64 16.70
C LEU A 83 19.72 6.76 15.68
N ILE A 84 20.31 7.84 16.15
CA ILE A 84 20.83 8.94 15.36
C ILE A 84 22.16 8.41 14.86
N THR A 85 22.20 7.94 13.61
CA THR A 85 23.49 7.68 12.98
C THR A 85 24.24 9.00 12.84
N ILE A 86 25.53 8.95 12.53
CA ILE A 86 26.40 10.13 12.36
C ILE A 86 25.75 11.18 11.43
N ASN A 87 24.85 10.75 10.54
CA ASN A 87 24.15 11.57 9.55
C ASN A 87 22.62 11.73 9.81
N GLY A 88 22.12 11.50 11.03
CA GLY A 88 20.69 11.59 11.37
C GLY A 88 19.91 10.27 11.27
N ILE A 89 18.61 10.30 11.55
CA ILE A 89 17.74 9.11 11.56
C ILE A 89 17.70 8.45 10.17
N GLU A 90 17.85 7.12 10.13
CA GLU A 90 17.73 6.37 8.89
C GLU A 90 16.28 6.41 8.38
N THR A 91 16.13 6.72 7.10
CA THR A 91 14.83 6.90 6.45
C THR A 91 14.85 6.28 5.05
N VAL A 92 13.69 5.82 4.62
CA VAL A 92 13.41 5.48 3.23
C VAL A 92 12.57 6.59 2.61
N LYS A 93 12.80 6.88 1.34
CA LYS A 93 12.01 7.83 0.56
C LYS A 93 11.18 7.06 -0.45
N LEU A 94 9.87 7.26 -0.41
CA LEU A 94 8.96 6.73 -1.41
C LEU A 94 8.53 7.84 -2.36
N LYS A 95 8.95 7.76 -3.61
CA LYS A 95 8.64 8.69 -4.70
C LYS A 95 7.48 8.14 -5.53
N PHE A 96 6.43 8.93 -5.64
CA PHE A 96 5.29 8.70 -6.50
C PHE A 96 5.43 9.59 -7.72
N GLN A 97 5.24 9.03 -8.91
CA GLN A 97 5.28 9.74 -10.16
C GLN A 97 4.08 9.32 -11.01
N SER A 98 3.16 10.25 -11.30
CA SER A 98 2.07 9.97 -12.22
C SER A 98 2.54 10.08 -13.68
N LEU A 99 2.06 9.16 -14.50
CA LEU A 99 2.33 9.08 -15.93
C LEU A 99 1.10 8.53 -16.66
N GLY A 100 0.25 9.43 -17.17
CA GLY A 100 -1.04 9.03 -17.72
C GLY A 100 -1.87 8.37 -16.62
N LYS A 101 -2.45 7.20 -16.89
CA LYS A 101 -3.31 6.41 -15.97
C LYS A 101 -2.53 5.53 -14.99
N PHE A 102 -1.26 5.83 -14.78
CA PHE A 102 -0.36 5.01 -13.98
C PHE A 102 0.38 5.86 -12.96
N VAL A 103 0.59 5.28 -11.78
CA VAL A 103 1.47 5.82 -10.74
C VAL A 103 2.66 4.90 -10.58
N ASN A 104 3.83 5.40 -10.95
CA ASN A 104 5.08 4.74 -10.62
C ASN A 104 5.44 5.06 -9.17
N VAL A 105 5.74 4.01 -8.41
CA VAL A 105 6.17 4.09 -7.01
C VAL A 105 7.60 3.57 -6.95
N TYR A 106 8.53 4.41 -6.50
CA TYR A 106 9.92 4.06 -6.29
C TYR A 106 10.30 4.31 -4.84
N GLY A 107 10.92 3.34 -4.20
CA GLY A 107 11.51 3.47 -2.88
C GLY A 107 13.02 3.44 -2.96
N SER A 108 13.69 4.23 -2.13
CA SER A 108 15.13 4.14 -1.92
C SER A 108 15.51 4.54 -0.49
N LEU A 109 16.70 4.14 -0.05
CA LEU A 109 17.30 4.69 1.17
C LEU A 109 17.69 6.16 0.96
N ALA A 110 17.32 7.04 1.90
CA ALA A 110 17.39 8.48 1.72
C ALA A 110 18.79 9.06 1.46
N LYS A 111 19.86 8.35 1.89
CA LYS A 111 21.23 8.87 1.92
C LYS A 111 22.06 8.53 0.68
N ASN A 112 21.80 7.43 -0.02
CA ASN A 112 22.68 6.99 -1.12
C ASN A 112 21.95 6.43 -2.37
N ASP A 113 20.62 6.52 -2.49
CA ASP A 113 19.83 5.95 -3.60
C ASP A 113 20.07 4.45 -3.90
N PHE A 114 20.80 3.73 -3.04
CA PHE A 114 20.89 2.27 -3.06
C PHE A 114 19.53 1.67 -2.64
N GLY A 115 19.24 0.49 -3.19
CA GLY A 115 17.97 -0.19 -2.93
C GLY A 115 16.81 0.51 -3.65
N LEU A 116 16.96 0.81 -4.94
CA LEU A 116 15.87 1.33 -5.74
C LEU A 116 14.88 0.21 -6.07
N TYR A 117 13.79 0.16 -5.33
CA TYR A 117 12.70 -0.80 -5.56
C TYR A 117 11.49 -0.07 -6.10
N GLY A 118 10.74 -0.67 -7.02
CA GLY A 118 9.57 0.03 -7.55
C GLY A 118 8.55 -0.84 -8.24
N VAL A 119 7.40 -0.22 -8.46
CA VAL A 119 6.22 -0.81 -9.09
C VAL A 119 5.49 0.28 -9.89
N CYS A 120 4.89 -0.11 -11.00
CA CYS A 120 3.93 0.69 -11.75
C CYS A 120 2.52 0.22 -11.38
N LEU A 121 1.65 1.14 -10.95
CA LEU A 121 0.29 0.85 -10.52
C LEU A 121 -0.70 1.55 -11.43
N GLY A 122 -1.60 0.80 -12.07
CA GLY A 122 -2.67 1.35 -12.90
C GLY A 122 -3.93 1.67 -12.09
N GLU A 123 -4.74 2.60 -12.61
CA GLU A 123 -6.03 2.98 -11.99
C GLU A 123 -7.04 1.84 -11.96
N GLU A 124 -6.91 0.82 -12.83
CA GLU A 124 -7.78 -0.35 -12.83
C GLU A 124 -7.82 -1.07 -11.48
N HIS A 125 -6.72 -1.00 -10.71
CA HIS A 125 -6.68 -1.62 -9.39
C HIS A 125 -7.64 -0.95 -8.41
N LEU A 126 -7.90 0.34 -8.55
CA LEU A 126 -8.80 1.09 -7.67
C LEU A 126 -10.25 0.64 -7.82
N VAL A 127 -10.64 0.25 -9.04
CA VAL A 127 -11.98 -0.26 -9.32
C VAL A 127 -12.26 -1.46 -8.42
N PHE A 128 -11.28 -2.35 -8.23
CA PHE A 128 -11.43 -3.50 -7.34
C PHE A 128 -11.53 -3.11 -5.86
N PHE A 129 -10.74 -2.12 -5.41
CA PHE A 129 -10.85 -1.61 -4.03
C PHE A 129 -12.21 -0.97 -3.76
N LEU A 130 -12.70 -0.12 -4.67
CA LEU A 130 -14.00 0.53 -4.55
C LEU A 130 -15.14 -0.47 -4.60
N ASN A 131 -15.08 -1.47 -5.51
CA ASN A 131 -16.07 -2.54 -5.58
C ASN A 131 -16.11 -3.37 -4.28
N LEU A 132 -14.95 -3.66 -3.68
CA LEU A 132 -14.88 -4.39 -2.42
C LEU A 132 -15.49 -3.57 -1.27
N ILE A 133 -15.18 -2.27 -1.18
CA ILE A 133 -15.76 -1.39 -0.15
C ILE A 133 -17.27 -1.28 -0.34
N TRP A 134 -17.73 -1.04 -1.57
CA TRP A 134 -19.14 -0.89 -1.89
C TRP A 134 -19.95 -2.16 -1.58
N ALA A 135 -19.44 -3.33 -1.97
CA ALA A 135 -20.07 -4.62 -1.67
C ALA A 135 -20.20 -4.86 -0.15
N ASN A 136 -19.25 -4.38 0.65
CA ASN A 136 -19.35 -4.45 2.11
C ASN A 136 -20.42 -3.49 2.66
N CYS A 137 -20.61 -2.31 2.06
CA CYS A 137 -21.65 -1.36 2.47
C CYS A 137 -23.07 -1.86 2.16
N ASP A 138 -23.30 -2.47 1.00
CA ASP A 138 -24.62 -2.98 0.60
C ASP A 138 -25.06 -4.20 1.43
N SER A 139 -24.11 -4.99 1.93
CA SER A 139 -24.37 -6.15 2.77
C SER A 139 -24.95 -5.82 4.15
N ILE A 140 -24.96 -4.55 4.56
CA ILE A 140 -25.54 -4.10 5.84
C ILE A 140 -27.08 -4.08 5.77
N GLY A 141 -27.68 -4.10 4.58
CA GLY A 141 -29.12 -3.96 4.37
C GLY A 141 -29.89 -5.21 3.92
N GLU A 142 -29.28 -6.16 3.21
CA GLU A 142 -30.06 -7.19 2.50
C GLU A 142 -29.55 -8.62 2.71
N MET A 143 -30.26 -9.35 3.58
CA MET A 143 -30.21 -10.80 3.63
C MET A 143 -31.07 -11.35 2.48
N ASN A 144 -30.55 -11.36 1.25
CA ASN A 144 -31.08 -12.29 0.24
C ASN A 144 -30.03 -12.72 -0.77
N GLY A 145 -29.84 -14.03 -0.84
CA GLY A 145 -28.77 -14.65 -1.60
C GLY A 145 -28.99 -14.54 -3.09
N LYS A 146 -28.14 -13.76 -3.77
CA LYS A 146 -27.55 -14.12 -5.06
C LYS A 146 -26.39 -13.20 -5.40
N GLU A 147 -25.36 -13.81 -6.00
CA GLU A 147 -24.17 -13.22 -6.64
C GLU A 147 -22.93 -12.99 -5.75
N SER A 148 -22.45 -14.06 -5.13
CA SER A 148 -21.15 -14.14 -4.42
C SER A 148 -19.90 -14.25 -5.34
N PHE A 149 -20.07 -14.19 -6.68
CA PHE A 149 -18.95 -14.34 -7.62
C PHE A 149 -18.15 -13.04 -7.86
N SER A 150 -18.75 -11.86 -7.66
CA SER A 150 -18.07 -10.57 -7.80
C SER A 150 -17.08 -10.30 -6.66
N ASN A 151 -17.42 -10.74 -5.45
CA ASN A 151 -16.59 -10.56 -4.25
C ASN A 151 -15.29 -11.36 -4.29
N SER A 152 -15.31 -12.59 -4.81
CA SER A 152 -14.11 -13.44 -4.85
C SER A 152 -13.08 -12.93 -5.85
N HIS A 153 -13.52 -12.44 -7.02
CA HIS A 153 -12.63 -11.85 -8.02
C HIS A 153 -12.04 -10.52 -7.53
N ALA A 154 -12.88 -9.60 -7.03
CA ALA A 154 -12.40 -8.31 -6.51
C ALA A 154 -11.44 -8.50 -5.32
N ALA A 155 -11.74 -9.41 -4.40
CA ALA A 155 -10.85 -9.73 -3.28
C ALA A 155 -9.52 -10.32 -3.74
N ARG A 156 -9.53 -11.19 -4.77
CA ARG A 156 -8.29 -11.73 -5.36
C ARG A 156 -7.44 -10.64 -5.99
N GLU A 157 -8.03 -9.74 -6.77
CA GLU A 157 -7.30 -8.62 -7.41
C GLU A 157 -6.73 -7.65 -6.37
N VAL A 158 -7.48 -7.33 -5.32
CA VAL A 158 -6.99 -6.56 -4.18
C VAL A 158 -5.83 -7.27 -3.49
N PHE A 159 -5.93 -8.58 -3.27
CA PHE A 159 -4.84 -9.36 -2.68
C PHE A 159 -3.57 -9.33 -3.54
N GLU A 160 -3.69 -9.51 -4.85
CA GLU A 160 -2.54 -9.43 -5.78
C GLU A 160 -1.93 -8.03 -5.80
N PHE A 161 -2.75 -6.96 -5.78
CA PHE A 161 -2.25 -5.60 -5.65
C PHE A 161 -1.45 -5.41 -4.35
N LEU A 162 -2.02 -5.81 -3.20
CA LEU A 162 -1.37 -5.70 -1.90
C LEU A 162 -0.05 -6.45 -1.89
N LYS A 163 -0.05 -7.67 -2.44
CA LYS A 163 1.12 -8.51 -2.57
C LYS A 163 2.21 -7.84 -3.43
N ILE A 164 1.86 -7.29 -4.59
CA ILE A 164 2.84 -6.61 -5.46
C ILE A 164 3.50 -5.43 -4.73
N VAL A 165 2.71 -4.59 -4.03
CA VAL A 165 3.26 -3.43 -3.29
C VAL A 165 4.05 -3.88 -2.06
N LYS A 166 3.63 -4.95 -1.36
CA LYS A 166 4.38 -5.48 -0.22
C LYS A 166 5.69 -6.14 -0.65
N ASP A 167 5.65 -7.00 -1.66
CA ASP A 167 6.79 -7.84 -2.04
C ASP A 167 7.85 -7.05 -2.83
N LYS A 168 7.45 -6.11 -3.68
CA LYS A 168 8.40 -5.40 -4.57
C LYS A 168 9.05 -4.20 -3.89
N PRO A 169 8.35 -3.11 -3.53
CA PRO A 169 8.98 -1.99 -2.85
C PRO A 169 9.06 -2.18 -1.33
N THR A 170 8.02 -2.63 -0.66
CA THR A 170 7.90 -2.44 0.80
C THR A 170 8.83 -3.33 1.61
N LEU A 171 8.82 -4.64 1.35
CA LEU A 171 9.60 -5.62 2.09
C LEU A 171 11.12 -5.43 1.88
N PRO A 172 11.64 -5.24 0.65
CA PRO A 172 13.06 -4.99 0.45
C PRO A 172 13.52 -3.69 1.13
N LEU A 173 12.72 -2.61 1.05
CA LEU A 173 13.02 -1.38 1.79
C LEU A 173 13.05 -1.58 3.30
N LEU A 174 12.17 -2.43 3.84
CA LEU A 174 12.12 -2.73 5.26
C LEU A 174 13.36 -3.51 5.70
N ILE A 175 13.79 -4.49 4.89
CA ILE A 175 15.01 -5.27 5.13
C ILE A 175 16.23 -4.33 5.12
N ASP A 176 16.39 -3.54 4.07
CA ASP A 176 17.49 -2.58 3.91
C ASP A 176 17.53 -1.57 5.07
N LEU A 177 16.36 -1.05 5.47
CA LEU A 177 16.27 -0.10 6.58
C LEU A 177 16.63 -0.76 7.92
N CYS A 178 16.17 -1.98 8.18
CA CYS A 178 16.57 -2.74 9.36
C CYS A 178 18.07 -2.99 9.40
N GLU A 179 18.66 -3.45 8.29
CA GLU A 179 20.10 -3.71 8.19
C GLU A 179 20.91 -2.43 8.46
N ARG A 180 20.53 -1.31 7.84
CA ARG A 180 21.18 -0.01 8.04
C ARG A 180 21.06 0.52 9.46
N ALA A 181 19.92 0.27 10.11
CA ALA A 181 19.68 0.68 11.49
C ALA A 181 20.27 -0.30 12.52
N GLY A 182 20.85 -1.43 12.10
CA GLY A 182 21.32 -2.48 13.00
C GLY A 182 20.19 -3.19 13.76
N LEU A 183 18.97 -3.17 13.21
CA LEU A 183 17.80 -3.87 13.75
C LEU A 183 17.78 -5.31 13.25
N ALA A 184 17.07 -6.17 13.99
CA ALA A 184 16.77 -7.50 13.50
C ALA A 184 15.98 -7.41 12.17
N PRO A 185 16.21 -8.34 11.22
CA PRO A 185 15.43 -8.35 10.00
C PRO A 185 13.94 -8.55 10.31
N PRO A 186 13.03 -8.22 9.36
CA PRO A 186 11.61 -8.44 9.53
C PRO A 186 11.29 -9.91 9.89
N PRO A 187 10.21 -10.15 10.66
CA PRO A 187 9.72 -11.49 10.89
C PRO A 187 9.45 -12.19 9.55
N CYS A 188 9.98 -13.40 9.38
CA CYS A 188 9.68 -14.23 8.22
C CYS A 188 9.51 -15.68 8.67
N PHE A 189 8.73 -16.45 7.91
CA PHE A 189 8.42 -17.83 8.25
C PHE A 189 9.69 -18.68 8.43
N MET A 190 10.71 -18.42 7.62
CA MET A 190 12.01 -19.11 7.68
C MET A 190 12.73 -18.95 9.03
N ARG A 191 12.38 -17.94 9.84
CA ARG A 191 12.99 -17.69 11.16
C ARG A 191 12.21 -18.29 12.32
N LEU A 192 11.07 -18.93 12.06
CA LEU A 192 10.34 -19.66 13.09
C LEU A 192 11.14 -20.91 13.52
N PRO A 193 11.10 -21.30 14.81
CA PRO A 193 11.56 -22.60 15.26
C PRO A 193 10.89 -23.73 14.48
N THR A 194 11.61 -24.82 14.23
CA THR A 194 11.13 -25.98 13.46
C THR A 194 9.80 -26.51 13.96
N ASP A 195 9.64 -26.64 15.28
CA ASP A 195 8.40 -27.15 15.89
C ASP A 195 7.18 -26.26 15.58
N LEU A 196 7.37 -24.94 15.47
CA LEU A 196 6.29 -24.03 15.08
C LEU A 196 5.99 -24.10 13.59
N LYS A 197 7.02 -24.29 12.75
CA LYS A 197 6.82 -24.50 11.30
C LYS A 197 5.99 -25.75 11.06
N LEU A 198 6.33 -26.87 11.73
CA LEU A 198 5.62 -28.14 11.61
C LEU A 198 4.15 -28.02 12.04
N LYS A 199 3.87 -27.42 13.21
CA LYS A 199 2.48 -27.19 13.67
C LYS A 199 1.64 -26.37 12.68
N ILE A 200 2.26 -25.40 11.99
CA ILE A 200 1.57 -24.63 10.95
C ILE A 200 1.30 -25.52 9.73
N LEU A 201 2.26 -26.36 9.32
CA LEU A 201 2.06 -27.31 8.21
C LEU A 201 1.00 -28.36 8.53
N GLU A 202 0.92 -28.87 9.76
CA GLU A 202 -0.11 -29.82 10.23
C GLU A 202 -1.52 -29.24 10.14
N SER A 203 -1.64 -27.90 10.13
CA SER A 203 -2.92 -27.21 9.99
C SER A 203 -3.36 -27.05 8.52
N LEU A 204 -2.51 -27.42 7.55
CA LEU A 204 -2.78 -27.33 6.13
C LEU A 204 -3.35 -28.65 5.59
N ARG A 205 -4.04 -28.61 4.46
CA ARG A 205 -4.43 -29.82 3.74
C ARG A 205 -3.22 -30.40 3.01
N GLY A 206 -3.17 -31.72 2.81
CA GLY A 206 -2.03 -32.36 2.15
C GLY A 206 -1.64 -31.77 0.79
N VAL A 207 -2.61 -31.31 -0.02
CA VAL A 207 -2.32 -30.60 -1.28
C VAL A 207 -1.56 -29.30 -1.07
N ASP A 208 -1.89 -28.57 0.00
CA ASP A 208 -1.27 -27.29 0.35
C ASP A 208 0.12 -27.55 0.97
N VAL A 209 0.30 -28.62 1.74
CA VAL A 209 1.60 -29.08 2.26
C VAL A 209 2.56 -29.45 1.13
N ALA A 210 2.08 -30.16 0.10
CA ALA A 210 2.87 -30.49 -1.09
C ALA A 210 3.29 -29.23 -1.86
N ASN A 211 2.38 -28.26 -2.00
CA ASN A 211 2.69 -26.97 -2.62
C ASN A 211 3.78 -26.22 -1.84
N VAL A 212 3.69 -26.16 -0.50
CA VAL A 212 4.71 -25.53 0.35
C VAL A 212 6.06 -26.25 0.21
N GLY A 213 6.04 -27.59 0.20
CA GLY A 213 7.23 -28.41 0.01
C GLY A 213 7.98 -28.13 -1.30
N SER A 214 7.28 -27.66 -2.33
CA SER A 214 7.88 -27.32 -3.63
C SER A 214 8.65 -25.98 -3.64
N VAL A 215 8.52 -25.15 -2.61
CA VAL A 215 9.04 -23.77 -2.60
C VAL A 215 10.55 -23.71 -2.31
N CYS A 216 11.06 -24.54 -1.39
CA CYS A 216 12.48 -24.58 -1.05
C CYS A 216 12.88 -25.94 -0.45
N SER A 217 14.17 -26.20 -0.33
CA SER A 217 14.70 -27.45 0.22
C SER A 217 14.30 -27.69 1.68
N GLU A 218 14.26 -26.63 2.49
CA GLU A 218 13.84 -26.74 3.89
C GLU A 218 12.37 -27.17 4.01
N PHE A 219 11.47 -26.57 3.22
CA PHE A 219 10.08 -26.99 3.21
C PHE A 219 9.88 -28.36 2.59
N CYS A 220 10.63 -28.72 1.55
CA CYS A 220 10.61 -30.07 0.98
C CYS A 220 10.93 -31.12 2.06
N TYR A 221 11.95 -30.85 2.87
CA TYR A 221 12.31 -31.71 3.99
C TYR A 221 11.20 -31.77 5.06
N LEU A 222 10.66 -30.62 5.46
CA LEU A 222 9.58 -30.59 6.48
C LEU A 222 8.31 -31.28 5.99
N SER A 223 7.89 -31.06 4.74
CA SER A 223 6.70 -31.65 4.14
C SER A 223 6.81 -33.15 3.85
N SER A 224 8.01 -33.74 3.96
CA SER A 224 8.24 -35.18 3.78
C SER A 224 8.08 -35.96 5.10
N ASN A 225 7.61 -35.32 6.16
CA ASN A 225 7.30 -35.97 7.42
C ASN A 225 6.00 -36.78 7.28
N ASP A 226 6.03 -38.07 7.62
CA ASP A 226 4.90 -38.99 7.51
C ASP A 226 3.71 -38.61 8.43
N ASP A 227 3.94 -37.72 9.40
CA ASP A 227 2.94 -37.20 10.34
C ASP A 227 2.13 -35.99 9.79
N LEU A 228 2.47 -35.47 8.61
CA LEU A 228 1.81 -34.32 7.91
C LEU A 228 0.84 -34.77 6.81
#